data_AF-A0A535MMM5-F1
#
_entry.id   AF-A0A535MMM5-F1
#
_cell.length_a   1.000
_cell.length_b   1.000
_cell.length_c   1.000
_cell.angle_alpha   90.00
_cell.angle_beta   90.00
_cell.angle_gamma   90.00
#
_symmetry.space_group_name_H-M   'P 1'
#
loop_
_entity.id
_entity.type
_entity.pdbx_description
1 polymer ?
#
loop_
_entity_poly.entity_id
_entity_poly.type
_entity_poly.pdbx_seq_one_letter_code
_entity_poly.pdbx_strand_id
1 'polypeptide(L)'
;MWGPVGTAALLRPWMERLGHEMRSRPAEQVALVQLAGAGSPHEAAVAALLGGAARPATLSEKEVETLAAGPPPLRVERLRDVVRFDGLDALWAALVTERGISEALDAGRRGALAWSLRRWIAADGTLRIAVEAALLSGRG
;
A
#
# COMPACT_ATOMS: atom_id res chain seq x y z
N MET A 1 18.79 5.01 9.65
CA MET A 1 18.40 3.58 9.63
C MET A 1 16.93 3.54 9.24
N TRP A 2 16.61 3.35 7.95
CA TRP A 2 15.23 3.32 7.46
C TRP A 2 14.76 1.86 7.49
N GLY A 3 14.03 1.48 8.56
CA GLY A 3 13.36 0.18 8.63
C GLY A 3 12.06 0.20 7.82
N PRO A 4 11.60 -0.95 7.29
CA PRO A 4 10.35 -1.02 6.54
C PRO A 4 9.19 -0.76 7.49
N VAL A 5 8.49 0.36 7.31
CA VAL A 5 7.34 0.75 8.11
C VAL A 5 6.12 -0.10 7.68
N GLY A 6 5.89 -1.19 8.41
CA GLY A 6 4.55 -1.68 8.80
C GLY A 6 3.51 -2.10 7.75
N THR A 7 3.82 -2.23 6.46
CA THR A 7 2.82 -2.55 5.39
C THR A 7 2.83 -4.03 4.95
N ALA A 8 3.50 -4.90 5.71
CA ALA A 8 3.99 -6.18 5.19
C ALA A 8 2.99 -7.35 5.17
N ALA A 9 1.75 -7.27 5.70
CA ALA A 9 0.78 -8.36 5.56
C ALA A 9 -0.31 -8.09 4.50
N LEU A 10 -0.89 -6.87 4.45
CA LEU A 10 -1.83 -6.44 3.40
C LEU A 10 -1.23 -6.60 1.99
N LEU A 11 0.08 -6.42 1.89
CA LEU A 11 0.85 -6.54 0.67
C LEU A 11 1.72 -7.79 0.63
N ARG A 12 1.72 -8.69 1.62
CA ARG A 12 2.70 -9.80 1.70
C ARG A 12 2.79 -10.65 0.44
N PRO A 13 1.67 -11.13 -0.14
CA PRO A 13 1.75 -11.96 -1.34
C PRO A 13 2.31 -11.18 -2.55
N TRP A 14 2.06 -9.88 -2.58
CA TRP A 14 2.55 -8.97 -3.61
C TRP A 14 4.03 -8.60 -3.39
N MET A 15 4.42 -8.30 -2.15
CA MET A 15 5.79 -8.07 -1.71
C MET A 15 6.67 -9.31 -1.78
N GLU A 16 6.12 -10.51 -1.64
CA GLU A 16 6.84 -11.78 -1.82
C GLU A 16 7.13 -12.03 -3.30
N ARG A 17 6.14 -11.79 -4.18
CA ARG A 17 6.30 -11.86 -5.64
C ARG A 17 7.30 -10.82 -6.14
N LEU A 18 7.15 -9.58 -5.69
CA LEU A 18 8.08 -8.50 -6.01
C LEU A 18 9.44 -8.70 -5.34
N GLY A 19 9.49 -9.23 -4.14
CA GLY A 19 10.73 -9.61 -3.48
C GLY A 19 11.48 -10.70 -4.26
N HIS A 20 10.75 -11.60 -4.94
CA HIS A 20 11.35 -12.58 -5.84
C HIS A 20 11.90 -11.91 -7.11
N GLU A 21 11.20 -10.94 -7.70
CA GLU A 21 11.71 -10.14 -8.83
C GLU A 21 12.92 -9.29 -8.42
N MET A 22 12.89 -8.66 -7.25
CA MET A 22 13.97 -7.84 -6.70
C MET A 22 15.23 -8.68 -6.42
N ARG A 23 15.08 -9.87 -5.84
CA ARG A 23 16.20 -10.80 -5.57
C ARG A 23 16.90 -11.29 -6.85
N SER A 24 16.24 -11.21 -8.00
CA SER A 24 16.84 -11.58 -9.28
C SER A 24 17.70 -10.48 -9.92
N ARG A 25 17.72 -9.26 -9.35
CA ARG A 25 18.49 -8.12 -9.86
C ARG A 25 19.73 -7.87 -8.96
N PRO A 26 20.96 -8.16 -9.43
CA PRO A 26 22.16 -8.09 -8.59
C PRO A 26 22.54 -6.63 -8.25
N ALA A 27 22.78 -6.36 -6.96
CA ALA A 27 23.49 -5.20 -6.41
C ALA A 27 22.97 -3.78 -6.75
N GLU A 28 21.69 -3.60 -7.06
CA GLU A 28 21.04 -2.28 -7.14
C GLU A 28 20.36 -1.96 -5.81
N GLN A 29 20.42 -0.71 -5.33
CA GLN A 29 19.52 -0.27 -4.27
C GLN A 29 18.11 -0.29 -4.85
N VAL A 30 17.25 -1.16 -4.32
CA VAL A 30 15.87 -1.28 -4.80
C VAL A 30 14.90 -0.94 -3.69
N ALA A 31 14.04 0.05 -3.92
CA ALA A 31 12.95 0.42 -3.02
C ALA A 31 11.61 0.29 -3.75
N LEU A 32 10.64 -0.30 -3.08
CA LEU A 32 9.27 -0.40 -3.58
C LEU A 32 8.40 0.57 -2.78
N VAL A 33 7.74 1.49 -3.48
CA VAL A 33 6.95 2.56 -2.88
C VAL A 33 5.54 2.49 -3.42
N GLN A 34 4.57 2.28 -2.55
CA GLN A 34 3.17 2.32 -2.93
C GLN A 34 2.72 3.77 -3.21
N LEU A 35 1.94 3.98 -4.27
CA LEU A 35 1.49 5.31 -4.69
C LEU A 35 0.20 5.72 -4.02
N ALA A 36 0.15 6.97 -3.55
CA ALA A 36 -1.01 7.56 -2.89
C ALA A 36 -2.21 7.76 -3.83
N GLY A 37 -3.35 8.11 -3.26
CA GLY A 37 -4.54 8.52 -4.00
C GLY A 37 -5.18 7.39 -4.80
N ALA A 38 -5.40 7.60 -6.10
CA ALA A 38 -6.01 6.61 -6.98
C ALA A 38 -5.20 5.31 -7.11
N GLY A 39 -3.87 5.40 -6.89
CA GLY A 39 -2.99 4.23 -6.88
C GLY A 39 -3.15 3.35 -5.64
N SER A 40 -3.77 3.84 -4.57
CA SER A 40 -3.99 3.07 -3.33
C SER A 40 -5.26 3.51 -2.61
N PRO A 41 -6.44 3.22 -3.17
CA PRO A 41 -7.70 3.75 -2.65
C PRO A 41 -8.04 3.22 -1.25
N HIS A 42 -7.49 2.07 -0.85
CA HIS A 42 -7.65 1.54 0.51
C HIS A 42 -6.83 2.32 1.55
N GLU A 43 -5.60 2.72 1.23
CA GLU A 43 -4.79 3.58 2.09
C GLU A 43 -5.44 4.96 2.26
N ALA A 44 -6.02 5.52 1.19
CA ALA A 44 -6.80 6.76 1.29
C ALA A 44 -8.05 6.60 2.16
N ALA A 45 -8.78 5.48 2.02
CA ALA A 45 -9.93 5.18 2.86
C ALA A 45 -9.52 5.06 4.34
N VAL A 46 -8.41 4.39 4.64
CA VAL A 46 -7.89 4.23 6.01
C VAL A 46 -7.42 5.57 6.60
N ALA A 47 -6.69 6.37 5.84
CA ALA A 47 -6.25 7.69 6.29
C ALA A 47 -7.43 8.61 6.64
N ALA A 48 -8.53 8.53 5.87
CA ALA A 48 -9.76 9.26 6.14
C ALA A 48 -10.43 8.81 7.47
N LEU A 49 -10.38 7.52 7.82
CA LEU A 49 -10.91 7.02 9.10
C LEU A 49 -10.15 7.56 10.32
N LEU A 50 -8.84 7.74 10.16
CA LEU A 50 -7.94 8.22 11.21
C LEU A 50 -7.84 9.75 11.26
N GLY A 51 -8.73 10.46 10.54
CA GLY A 51 -8.83 11.92 10.57
C GLY A 51 -7.69 12.64 9.84
N GLY A 52 -7.06 12.01 8.85
CA GLY A 52 -5.99 12.60 8.04
C GLY A 52 -4.65 12.83 8.76
N ALA A 53 -4.61 12.66 10.09
CA ALA A 53 -3.39 12.74 10.90
C ALA A 53 -2.53 11.48 10.76
N ALA A 54 -3.11 10.35 10.36
CA ALA A 54 -2.35 9.17 10.00
C ALA A 54 -1.67 9.38 8.66
N ARG A 55 -0.34 9.40 8.65
CA ARG A 55 0.43 9.46 7.41
C ARG A 55 0.19 8.16 6.63
N PRO A 56 -0.34 8.22 5.40
CA PRO A 56 -0.44 7.04 4.56
C PRO A 56 0.94 6.39 4.42
N ALA A 57 1.00 5.05 4.34
CA ALA A 57 2.26 4.35 4.05
C ALA A 57 2.64 4.45 2.56
N THR A 58 2.27 5.55 1.91
CA THR A 58 2.36 5.79 0.47
C THR A 58 3.04 7.12 0.19
N LEU A 59 3.69 7.25 -0.97
CA LEU A 59 4.17 8.54 -1.47
C LEU A 59 3.31 9.03 -2.63
N SER A 60 3.19 10.34 -2.76
CA SER A 60 2.67 10.97 -3.98
C SER A 60 3.63 10.76 -5.15
N GLU A 61 3.12 10.91 -6.38
CA GLU A 61 3.96 10.83 -7.58
C GLU A 61 5.11 11.84 -7.55
N LYS A 62 4.82 13.07 -7.10
CA LYS A 62 5.82 14.13 -6.96
C LYS A 62 6.92 13.79 -5.96
N GLU A 63 6.57 13.15 -4.83
CA GLU A 63 7.56 12.69 -3.85
C GLU A 63 8.44 11.58 -4.43
N VAL A 64 7.87 10.64 -5.19
CA VAL A 64 8.62 9.59 -5.90
C VAL A 64 9.57 10.18 -6.94
N GLU A 65 9.11 11.13 -7.75
CA GLU A 65 9.93 11.83 -8.74
C GLU A 65 11.07 12.60 -8.08
N THR A 66 10.79 13.28 -6.96
CA THR A 66 11.80 14.02 -6.19
C THR A 66 12.88 13.07 -5.65
N LEU A 67 12.48 11.92 -5.10
CA LEU A 67 13.40 10.89 -4.64
C LEU A 67 14.25 10.34 -5.78
N ALA A 68 13.64 10.07 -6.93
CA ALA A 68 14.33 9.52 -8.09
C ALA A 68 15.32 10.49 -8.73
N ALA A 69 15.07 11.80 -8.64
CA ALA A 69 15.96 12.84 -9.14
C ALA A 69 17.14 13.16 -8.19
N GLY A 70 17.11 12.67 -6.95
CA GLY A 70 18.20 12.85 -6.00
C GLY A 70 19.48 12.13 -6.46
N PRO A 71 20.69 12.62 -6.12
CA PRO A 71 21.93 11.93 -6.48
C PRO A 71 22.20 10.72 -5.54
N PRO A 72 22.54 9.52 -6.06
CA PRO A 72 22.57 9.15 -7.49
C PRO A 72 21.16 8.96 -8.05
N PRO A 73 20.91 9.37 -9.32
CA PRO A 73 19.58 9.28 -9.91
C PRO A 73 19.10 7.82 -9.96
N LEU A 74 17.84 7.61 -9.58
CA LEU A 74 17.20 6.31 -9.57
C LEU A 74 16.29 6.16 -10.79
N ARG A 75 16.27 4.96 -11.36
CA ARG A 75 15.26 4.56 -12.34
C ARG A 75 13.95 4.30 -11.62
N VAL A 76 12.85 4.79 -12.19
CA VAL A 76 11.48 4.53 -11.73
C VAL A 76 10.81 3.54 -12.69
N GLU A 77 10.31 2.43 -12.16
CA GLU A 77 9.46 1.48 -12.88
C GLU A 77 8.09 1.43 -12.18
N ARG A 78 7.01 1.64 -12.93
CA ARG A 78 5.64 1.62 -12.39
C ARG A 78 5.09 0.21 -12.46
N LEU A 79 4.57 -0.26 -11.34
CA LEU A 79 3.97 -1.57 -11.19
C LEU A 79 2.50 -1.42 -10.82
N ARG A 80 1.64 -2.23 -11.44
CA ARG A 80 0.21 -2.28 -11.19
C ARG A 80 -0.17 -3.70 -10.81
N ASP A 81 -0.96 -3.86 -9.77
CA ASP A 81 -1.55 -5.15 -9.40
C ASP A 81 -2.92 -4.95 -8.74
N VAL A 82 -3.51 -6.02 -8.24
CA VAL A 82 -4.75 -6.06 -7.50
C VAL A 82 -4.52 -6.78 -6.18
N VAL A 83 -4.69 -6.07 -5.07
CA VAL A 83 -4.72 -6.66 -3.74
C VAL A 83 -6.10 -7.27 -3.49
N ARG A 84 -6.12 -8.45 -2.88
CA ARG A 84 -7.33 -9.23 -2.63
C ARG A 84 -7.49 -9.50 -1.14
N PHE A 85 -8.70 -9.33 -0.65
CA PHE A 85 -9.12 -9.76 0.69
C PHE A 85 -10.38 -10.59 0.58
N ASP A 86 -10.51 -11.58 1.46
CA ASP A 86 -11.71 -12.41 1.62
C ASP A 86 -12.81 -11.61 2.36
N GLY A 87 -13.17 -10.46 1.79
CA GLY A 87 -14.14 -9.51 2.32
C GLY A 87 -13.54 -8.39 3.17
N LEU A 88 -14.42 -7.49 3.61
CA LEU A 88 -14.06 -6.32 4.43
C LEU A 88 -13.56 -6.69 5.82
N ASP A 89 -13.98 -7.86 6.35
CA ASP A 89 -13.60 -8.31 7.68
C ASP A 89 -12.13 -8.75 7.72
N ALA A 90 -11.67 -9.41 6.66
CA ALA A 90 -10.26 -9.76 6.48
C ALA A 90 -9.39 -8.48 6.39
N LEU A 91 -9.85 -7.46 5.65
CA LEU A 91 -9.19 -6.16 5.62
C LEU A 91 -9.17 -5.52 7.02
N TRP A 92 -10.29 -5.51 7.73
CA TRP A 92 -10.37 -4.93 9.07
C TRP A 92 -9.41 -5.61 10.06
N ALA A 93 -9.37 -6.94 10.06
CA ALA A 93 -8.45 -7.71 10.90
C ALA A 93 -6.99 -7.38 10.58
N ALA A 94 -6.64 -7.23 9.30
CA ALA A 94 -5.31 -6.82 8.88
C ALA A 94 -4.98 -5.38 9.34
N LEU A 95 -5.94 -4.45 9.28
CA LEU A 95 -5.76 -3.09 9.78
C LEU A 95 -5.51 -3.05 11.30
N VAL A 96 -6.29 -3.81 12.08
CA VAL A 96 -6.08 -3.95 13.53
C VAL A 96 -4.68 -4.51 13.81
N THR A 97 -4.33 -5.61 13.14
CA THR A 97 -3.08 -6.34 13.41
C THR A 97 -1.84 -5.58 12.97
N GLU A 98 -1.87 -4.92 11.81
CA GLU A 98 -0.68 -4.31 11.20
C GLU A 98 -0.52 -2.82 11.51
N ARG A 99 -1.64 -2.11 11.68
CA ARG A 99 -1.62 -0.67 11.91
C ARG A 99 -1.92 -0.31 13.37
N GLY A 100 -2.18 -1.30 14.24
CA GLY A 100 -2.54 -1.06 15.63
C GLY A 100 -3.82 -0.25 15.78
N ILE A 101 -4.66 -0.28 14.73
CA ILE A 101 -5.94 0.40 14.67
C ILE A 101 -6.81 -0.26 15.75
N SER A 102 -7.22 0.52 16.76
CA SER A 102 -7.95 -0.01 17.91
C SER A 102 -9.19 -0.78 17.46
N GLU A 103 -9.37 -2.00 17.95
CA GLU A 103 -10.61 -2.77 17.74
C GLU A 103 -11.85 -2.01 18.21
N ALA A 104 -11.68 -1.07 19.15
CA ALA A 104 -12.73 -0.22 19.69
C ALA A 104 -13.14 0.95 18.78
N LEU A 105 -12.66 1.02 17.54
CA LEU A 105 -13.26 1.92 16.55
C LEU A 105 -14.73 1.57 16.38
N ASP A 106 -15.59 2.56 16.53
CA ASP A 106 -17.02 2.38 16.49
C ASP A 106 -17.51 1.85 15.13
N ALA A 107 -18.70 1.25 15.15
CA ALA A 107 -19.37 0.73 13.96
C ALA A 107 -19.52 1.77 12.83
N GLY A 108 -19.56 3.07 13.15
CA GLY A 108 -19.63 4.15 12.17
C GLY A 108 -18.39 4.20 11.29
N ARG A 109 -17.19 4.02 11.86
CA ARG A 109 -15.95 3.97 11.09
C ARG A 109 -15.81 2.71 10.24
N ARG A 110 -16.25 1.56 10.75
CA ARG A 110 -16.33 0.32 9.93
C ARG A 110 -17.30 0.49 8.76
N GLY A 111 -18.44 1.16 8.99
CA GLY A 111 -19.39 1.54 7.95
C GLY A 111 -18.80 2.51 6.91
N ALA A 112 -18.04 3.51 7.35
CA ALA A 112 -17.36 4.45 6.46
C ALA A 112 -16.29 3.78 5.57
N LEU A 113 -15.54 2.82 6.13
CA LEU A 113 -14.59 1.99 5.37
C LEU A 113 -15.32 1.17 4.30
N ALA A 114 -16.37 0.45 4.72
CA ALA A 114 -17.18 -0.37 3.84
C ALA A 114 -17.77 0.45 2.69
N TRP A 115 -18.33 1.62 3.00
CA TRP A 115 -18.88 2.53 1.99
C TRP A 115 -17.83 3.02 1.00
N SER A 116 -16.65 3.39 1.49
CA SER A 116 -15.54 3.89 0.65
C SER A 116 -15.03 2.81 -0.31
N LEU A 117 -15.06 1.55 0.12
CA LEU A 117 -14.53 0.42 -0.64
C LEU A 117 -15.58 -0.39 -1.40
N ARG A 118 -16.87 -0.09 -1.26
CA ARG A 118 -17.99 -0.86 -1.85
C ARG A 118 -17.85 -1.14 -3.35
N ARG A 119 -17.28 -0.20 -4.11
CA ARG A 119 -17.11 -0.33 -5.57
C ARG A 119 -16.04 -1.36 -5.96
N TRP A 120 -15.21 -1.78 -5.01
CA TRP A 120 -14.14 -2.75 -5.19
C TRP A 120 -14.53 -4.15 -4.67
N ILE A 121 -15.75 -4.29 -4.15
CA ILE A 121 -16.30 -5.59 -3.73
C ILE A 121 -16.83 -6.29 -4.98
N ALA A 122 -16.28 -7.46 -5.28
CA ALA A 122 -16.74 -8.32 -6.36
C ALA A 122 -18.06 -9.03 -6.00
N ALA A 123 -18.74 -9.58 -7.00
CA ALA A 123 -20.01 -10.28 -6.80
C ALA A 123 -19.91 -11.48 -5.84
N ASP A 124 -18.72 -12.08 -5.71
CA ASP A 124 -18.45 -13.20 -4.79
C ASP A 124 -18.08 -12.74 -3.36
N GLY A 125 -18.16 -11.44 -3.06
CA GLY A 125 -17.82 -10.87 -1.76
C GLY A 125 -16.32 -10.59 -1.56
N THR A 126 -15.45 -10.98 -2.50
CA THR A 126 -14.02 -10.67 -2.43
C THR A 126 -13.80 -9.17 -2.64
N LEU A 127 -12.97 -8.55 -1.80
CA LEU A 127 -12.53 -7.18 -2.01
C LEU A 127 -11.30 -7.19 -2.92
N ARG A 128 -11.39 -6.54 -4.09
CA ARG A 128 -10.35 -6.53 -5.13
C ARG A 128 -9.97 -5.10 -5.46
N ILE A 129 -8.85 -4.63 -4.91
CA ILE A 129 -8.44 -3.23 -4.99
C ILE A 129 -7.25 -3.09 -5.92
N ALA A 130 -7.40 -2.29 -6.98
CA ALA A 130 -6.25 -1.91 -7.81
C ALA A 130 -5.22 -1.16 -6.96
N VAL A 131 -3.96 -1.56 -7.10
CA VAL A 131 -2.82 -0.92 -6.45
C VAL A 131 -1.74 -0.57 -7.46
N GLU A 132 -1.09 0.57 -7.22
CA GLU A 132 0.05 1.02 -7.98
C GLU A 132 1.25 1.27 -7.06
N ALA A 133 2.43 0.97 -7.57
CA ALA A 133 3.69 1.23 -6.90
C ALA A 133 4.78 1.67 -7.87
N ALA A 134 5.78 2.34 -7.32
CA ALA A 134 7.03 2.63 -7.98
C ALA A 134 8.12 1.72 -7.42
N LEU A 135 8.75 0.96 -8.31
CA LEU A 135 10.03 0.34 -8.07
C LEU A 135 11.13 1.36 -8.42
N LEU A 136 11.88 1.78 -7.42
CA LEU A 136 13.06 2.63 -7.57
C LEU A 136 14.29 1.73 -7.62
N SER A 137 15.12 1.84 -8.64
CA SER A 137 16.38 1.11 -8.71
C SER A 137 17.56 2.01 -9.13
N GLY A 138 18.72 1.79 -8.53
CA GLY A 138 19.94 2.53 -8.87
C GLY A 138 21.18 1.70 -8.63
N ARG A 139 22.23 1.95 -9.43
CA ARG A 139 23.56 1.40 -9.18
C ARG A 139 24.18 2.20 -8.04
N GLY A 140 24.42 1.53 -6.91
CA GLY A 140 25.09 2.11 -5.75
C GLY A 140 26.55 2.41 -5.99
#